data_AF-A0A444XWB0-F1
#
_entry.id   AF-A0A444XWB0-F1
#
_cell.length_a   1.000
_cell.length_b   1.000
_cell.length_c   1.000
_cell.angle_alpha   90.00
_cell.angle_beta   90.00
_cell.angle_gamma   90.00
#
_symmetry.space_group_name_H-M   'P 1'
#
loop_
_entity.id
_entity.type
_entity.pdbx_description
1 polymer ?
#
loop_
_entity_poly.entity_id
_entity_poly.type
_entity_poly.pdbx_seq_one_letter_code
_entity_poly.pdbx_strand_id
1 'polypeptide(L)'
;MKTRARTRKVLAADNGDDQVGVVKQDTEVSPRCRIELVYSRRGKKSEPVIDVTRSVTNSLPCYLSDMTRKVQSKRKRKSDDEEELCKPREKLDSGLFGEYLEKIWRSFSEEKRRRSTYFDSLWFSLYRRASCKEKVLTWIKKAHIFSKAYVFVPIVCWGHWSLLIFCHFGESAQTNTRSRCMLLLDSLAMANPRRLEPEIRRFVLDIYQAADRPETKKIVSRIPLLIPKVPQQRDGNECGNFVLYFIKLFLSVAPDDFSMEGYPYFMKKDWFTHEGLDRFLEGLDSMG
;
A
#
# COMPACT_ATOMS: atom_id res chain seq x y z
N MET A 1 -54.30 -31.86 -11.84
CA MET A 1 -54.63 -33.27 -11.50
C MET A 1 -53.46 -34.18 -11.91
N LYS A 2 -53.57 -35.49 -11.62
CA LYS A 2 -52.79 -36.67 -12.09
C LYS A 2 -52.05 -36.49 -13.45
N THR A 3 -50.88 -37.09 -13.74
CA THR A 3 -50.21 -38.27 -13.12
C THR A 3 -48.70 -38.39 -13.44
N ARG A 4 -48.01 -39.30 -12.72
CA ARG A 4 -46.93 -40.27 -13.10
C ARG A 4 -46.42 -40.26 -14.57
N ALA A 5 -45.15 -40.60 -14.85
CA ALA A 5 -44.55 -41.90 -14.48
C ALA A 5 -43.02 -41.95 -14.25
N ARG A 6 -42.53 -43.14 -13.89
CA ARG A 6 -41.17 -43.47 -13.43
C ARG A 6 -40.84 -44.92 -13.80
N THR A 7 -39.83 -45.16 -14.63
CA THR A 7 -39.39 -46.51 -15.05
C THR A 7 -37.86 -46.64 -14.95
N ARG A 8 -37.28 -47.85 -15.10
CA ARG A 8 -36.04 -48.25 -14.42
C ARG A 8 -35.24 -49.29 -15.23
N LYS A 9 -33.90 -49.29 -15.13
CA LYS A 9 -32.94 -50.30 -15.66
C LYS A 9 -32.87 -50.37 -17.21
N VAL A 10 -31.87 -50.99 -17.87
CA VAL A 10 -30.95 -52.12 -17.55
C VAL A 10 -29.45 -51.77 -17.81
N LEU A 11 -28.53 -52.66 -17.44
CA LEU A 11 -27.07 -52.56 -17.55
C LEU A 11 -26.54 -53.09 -18.89
N ALA A 12 -25.33 -52.66 -19.30
CA ALA A 12 -24.34 -53.52 -19.97
C ALA A 12 -22.92 -52.91 -19.91
N ALA A 13 -21.92 -53.74 -20.21
CA ALA A 13 -20.48 -53.56 -19.97
C ALA A 13 -19.74 -52.55 -20.89
N ASP A 14 -18.70 -51.95 -20.30
CA ASP A 14 -17.29 -51.98 -20.73
C ASP A 14 -16.90 -51.78 -22.22
N ASN A 15 -16.16 -50.71 -22.48
CA ASN A 15 -14.89 -50.68 -23.21
C ASN A 15 -14.25 -49.30 -23.03
N GLY A 16 -12.92 -49.23 -22.96
CA GLY A 16 -12.18 -47.96 -22.95
C GLY A 16 -11.61 -47.60 -24.33
N ASP A 17 -11.42 -46.31 -24.59
CA ASP A 17 -10.38 -45.82 -25.50
C ASP A 17 -10.08 -44.33 -25.25
N ASP A 18 -8.83 -43.92 -25.49
CA ASP A 18 -8.36 -42.55 -25.24
C ASP A 18 -8.80 -41.56 -26.34
N GLN A 19 -9.58 -40.54 -25.99
CA GLN A 19 -9.61 -39.27 -26.75
C GLN A 19 -9.67 -38.05 -25.84
N VAL A 20 -8.68 -37.15 -26.00
CA VAL A 20 -8.60 -35.87 -25.30
C VAL A 20 -9.63 -34.90 -25.88
N GLY A 21 -10.80 -34.84 -25.24
CA GLY A 21 -11.89 -33.95 -25.64
C GLY A 21 -11.51 -32.46 -25.53
N VAL A 22 -11.54 -31.74 -26.66
CA VAL A 22 -11.34 -30.29 -26.70
C VAL A 22 -12.54 -29.58 -26.07
N VAL A 23 -12.43 -29.23 -24.79
CA VAL A 23 -13.40 -28.38 -24.10
C VAL A 23 -13.23 -26.94 -24.60
N LYS A 24 -14.14 -26.50 -25.47
CA LYS A 24 -14.30 -25.07 -25.79
C LYS A 24 -14.68 -24.33 -24.50
N GLN A 25 -13.91 -23.30 -24.15
CA GLN A 25 -14.36 -22.27 -23.21
C GLN A 25 -14.86 -21.07 -24.01
N ASP A 26 -16.17 -20.99 -24.17
CA ASP A 26 -16.82 -19.83 -24.80
C ASP A 26 -16.52 -18.58 -23.95
N THR A 27 -15.70 -17.69 -24.51
CA THR A 27 -15.14 -16.55 -23.78
C THR A 27 -16.02 -15.33 -24.04
N GLU A 28 -17.01 -15.09 -23.19
CA GLU A 28 -17.88 -13.91 -23.30
C GLU A 28 -17.14 -12.63 -22.85
N VAL A 29 -16.59 -11.89 -23.81
CA VAL A 29 -15.72 -10.72 -23.56
C VAL A 29 -16.56 -9.48 -23.21
N SER A 30 -16.68 -9.16 -21.93
CA SER A 30 -17.13 -7.83 -21.49
C SER A 30 -15.99 -6.80 -21.62
N PRO A 31 -16.11 -5.73 -22.44
CA PRO A 31 -14.99 -4.90 -22.85
C PRO A 31 -14.53 -3.85 -21.80
N ARG A 32 -14.81 -4.05 -20.51
CA ARG A 32 -14.69 -2.99 -19.47
C ARG A 32 -13.77 -3.25 -18.28
N CYS A 33 -12.82 -4.20 -18.35
CA CYS A 33 -11.59 -4.10 -17.55
C CYS A 33 -10.47 -5.06 -18.01
N ARG A 34 -9.50 -4.58 -18.81
CA ARG A 34 -8.24 -5.30 -19.06
C ARG A 34 -7.09 -4.72 -18.24
N ILE A 35 -6.99 -5.19 -17.00
CA ILE A 35 -5.78 -5.06 -16.16
C ILE A 35 -5.43 -6.45 -15.66
N GLU A 36 -4.47 -7.06 -16.35
CA GLU A 36 -3.78 -8.29 -15.95
C GLU A 36 -2.58 -7.87 -15.11
N LEU A 37 -2.63 -8.14 -13.80
CA LEU A 37 -1.45 -8.00 -12.93
C LEU A 37 -0.60 -9.27 -13.11
N VAL A 38 0.30 -9.24 -14.10
CA VAL A 38 1.17 -10.36 -14.43
C VAL A 38 2.36 -10.40 -13.46
N TYR A 39 2.33 -11.36 -12.53
CA TYR A 39 3.44 -11.59 -11.60
C TYR A 39 4.54 -12.43 -12.28
N SER A 40 5.45 -11.75 -13.00
CA SER A 40 6.60 -12.39 -13.63
C SER A 40 7.64 -12.86 -12.61
N ARG A 41 7.61 -14.14 -12.24
CA ARG A 41 8.76 -14.80 -11.61
C ARG A 41 9.92 -14.83 -12.62
N ARG A 42 11.04 -14.17 -12.32
CA ARG A 42 12.19 -14.01 -13.25
C ARG A 42 12.82 -15.36 -13.64
N GLY A 43 12.41 -15.90 -14.79
CA GLY A 43 13.20 -16.82 -15.61
C GLY A 43 14.08 -16.04 -16.58
N LYS A 44 15.32 -16.48 -16.82
CA LYS A 44 16.30 -15.73 -17.63
C LYS A 44 16.03 -15.87 -19.14
N LYS A 45 15.74 -14.76 -19.85
CA LYS A 45 16.50 -14.24 -21.03
C LYS A 45 15.74 -13.17 -21.86
N SER A 46 16.52 -12.24 -22.44
CA SER A 46 16.29 -11.41 -23.65
C SER A 46 15.06 -10.49 -23.75
N GLU A 47 15.33 -9.23 -24.06
CA GLU A 47 14.37 -8.19 -24.48
C GLU A 47 13.87 -8.40 -25.92
N PRO A 48 12.82 -7.66 -26.33
CA PRO A 48 13.01 -6.73 -27.45
C PRO A 48 12.50 -5.30 -27.17
N VAL A 49 13.10 -4.33 -27.86
CA VAL A 49 12.74 -2.90 -27.83
C VAL A 49 11.50 -2.62 -28.69
N ILE A 50 10.63 -1.70 -28.26
CA ILE A 50 9.62 -1.05 -29.10
C ILE A 50 9.65 0.45 -28.84
N ASP A 51 9.90 1.25 -29.89
CA ASP A 51 9.75 2.71 -29.87
C ASP A 51 8.29 3.12 -30.09
N VAL A 52 7.82 4.14 -29.36
CA VAL A 52 6.63 4.92 -29.69
C VAL A 52 6.92 6.39 -29.38
N THR A 53 7.39 7.12 -30.38
CA THR A 53 7.68 8.54 -30.29
C THR A 53 6.42 9.42 -30.43
N ARG A 54 6.54 10.67 -29.93
CA ARG A 54 5.79 11.90 -30.33
C ARG A 54 4.49 12.30 -29.59
N SER A 55 4.69 13.05 -28.51
CA SER A 55 4.08 14.37 -28.18
C SER A 55 2.55 14.61 -28.23
N VAL A 56 2.05 15.24 -27.15
CA VAL A 56 1.57 16.65 -27.22
C VAL A 56 2.09 17.39 -25.98
N THR A 57 2.70 18.55 -26.17
CA THR A 57 3.07 19.48 -25.08
C THR A 57 1.91 20.44 -24.79
N ASN A 58 1.51 20.58 -23.53
CA ASN A 58 0.63 21.67 -23.09
C ASN A 58 1.11 22.22 -21.74
N SER A 59 1.96 23.24 -21.82
CA SER A 59 2.37 24.07 -20.68
C SER A 59 1.35 25.16 -20.40
N LEU A 60 0.93 25.33 -19.14
CA LEU A 60 0.22 26.52 -18.67
C LEU A 60 0.95 27.13 -17.47
N PRO A 61 1.06 28.47 -17.38
CA PRO A 61 1.98 29.13 -16.45
C PRO A 61 1.37 29.44 -15.08
N CYS A 62 2.19 29.41 -14.03
CA CYS A 62 1.90 30.13 -12.79
C CYS A 62 2.54 31.53 -12.84
N TYR A 63 1.70 32.56 -12.95
CA TYR A 63 2.12 33.96 -12.75
C TYR A 63 2.32 34.23 -11.26
N LEU A 64 3.46 34.82 -10.88
CA LEU A 64 3.61 35.66 -9.68
C LEU A 64 4.93 36.47 -9.70
N SER A 65 4.83 37.70 -10.18
CA SER A 65 5.77 38.82 -9.95
C SER A 65 5.12 39.77 -8.91
N ASP A 66 5.74 40.76 -8.24
CA ASP A 66 7.13 41.29 -8.13
C ASP A 66 7.19 42.05 -6.76
N MET A 67 8.28 42.48 -6.10
CA MET A 67 9.73 42.58 -6.38
C MET A 67 10.53 42.30 -5.09
N THR A 68 11.86 42.13 -5.20
CA THR A 68 12.77 42.93 -4.35
C THR A 68 14.11 43.19 -5.06
N ARG A 69 14.77 44.31 -4.73
CA ARG A 69 15.83 44.89 -5.56
C ARG A 69 17.24 44.35 -5.25
N LYS A 70 18.10 44.38 -6.28
CA LYS A 70 19.52 43.99 -6.22
C LYS A 70 20.30 44.81 -5.19
N VAL A 71 21.17 44.13 -4.43
CA VAL A 71 22.42 44.72 -3.90
C VAL A 71 23.55 43.73 -4.23
N GLN A 72 24.57 44.19 -4.97
CA GLN A 72 25.78 43.40 -5.23
C GLN A 72 26.87 43.79 -4.22
N SER A 73 27.45 42.83 -3.49
CA SER A 73 28.68 43.07 -2.72
C SER A 73 29.51 41.81 -2.50
N LYS A 74 30.69 41.81 -3.14
CA LYS A 74 31.97 41.20 -2.71
C LYS A 74 32.00 39.71 -2.32
N ARG A 75 32.69 38.93 -3.16
CA ARG A 75 33.22 37.58 -2.85
C ARG A 75 34.04 37.58 -1.54
N LYS A 76 33.84 36.57 -0.70
CA LYS A 76 34.83 36.07 0.27
C LYS A 76 35.01 34.57 0.01
N ARG A 77 36.25 34.07 0.02
CA ARG A 77 36.59 32.67 -0.31
C ARG A 77 36.78 31.84 0.96
N LYS A 78 36.57 30.52 0.79
CA LYS A 78 37.15 29.41 1.56
C LYS A 78 36.63 29.17 2.99
N SER A 79 35.73 28.21 3.11
CA SER A 79 36.10 26.87 3.62
C SER A 79 35.36 25.84 2.76
N ASP A 80 36.11 25.02 2.02
CA ASP A 80 35.55 24.00 1.13
C ASP A 80 35.41 22.68 1.90
N ASP A 81 34.55 22.70 2.92
CA ASP A 81 33.96 21.48 3.46
C ASP A 81 32.82 21.11 2.51
N GLU A 82 33.04 20.16 1.61
CA GLU A 82 31.97 19.63 0.76
C GLU A 82 30.98 18.85 1.64
N GLU A 83 29.94 19.55 2.10
CA GLU A 83 28.66 18.95 2.48
C GLU A 83 28.25 18.04 1.32
N GLU A 84 28.36 16.72 1.51
CA GLU A 84 28.10 15.73 0.48
C GLU A 84 26.60 15.75 0.15
N LEU A 85 26.26 16.63 -0.80
CA LEU A 85 24.89 16.93 -1.19
C LEU A 85 24.30 15.70 -1.86
N CYS A 86 23.72 14.82 -1.05
CA CYS A 86 23.06 13.59 -1.45
C CYS A 86 22.13 13.91 -2.62
N LYS A 87 22.50 13.43 -3.81
CA LYS A 87 21.79 13.75 -5.06
C LYS A 87 20.31 13.41 -4.85
N PRO A 88 19.37 14.36 -5.07
CA PRO A 88 17.96 14.15 -4.75
C PRO A 88 17.48 12.82 -5.31
N ARG A 89 17.14 11.86 -4.41
CA ARG A 89 16.79 10.50 -4.83
C ARG A 89 15.59 10.58 -5.78
N GLU A 90 15.61 9.77 -6.84
CA GLU A 90 14.45 9.68 -7.71
C GLU A 90 13.22 9.18 -6.93
N LYS A 91 12.04 9.58 -7.39
CA LYS A 91 10.80 9.29 -6.69
C LYS A 91 10.45 7.82 -6.83
N LEU A 92 10.55 7.09 -5.72
CA LEU A 92 10.34 5.64 -5.67
C LEU A 92 9.01 5.22 -6.32
N ASP A 93 9.11 4.36 -7.34
CA ASP A 93 7.97 3.79 -8.06
C ASP A 93 7.34 2.61 -7.30
N SER A 94 6.12 2.22 -7.70
CA SER A 94 5.36 1.17 -7.01
C SER A 94 5.92 -0.25 -7.18
N GLY A 95 6.70 -0.50 -8.22
CA GLY A 95 7.37 -1.79 -8.45
C GLY A 95 8.60 -1.94 -7.55
N LEU A 96 9.52 -0.98 -7.59
CA LEU A 96 10.71 -0.99 -6.74
C LEU A 96 10.35 -0.87 -5.25
N PHE A 97 9.33 -0.08 -4.90
CA PHE A 97 8.72 -0.10 -3.56
C PHE A 97 8.25 -1.50 -3.16
N GLY A 98 7.63 -2.25 -4.08
CA GLY A 98 7.20 -3.63 -3.86
C GLY A 98 8.36 -4.58 -3.60
N GLU A 99 9.42 -4.50 -4.41
CA GLU A 99 10.64 -5.31 -4.23
C GLU A 99 11.30 -5.01 -2.86
N TYR A 100 11.49 -3.74 -2.50
CA TYR A 100 12.04 -3.36 -1.20
C TYR A 100 11.14 -3.77 -0.03
N LEU A 101 9.82 -3.61 -0.13
CA LEU A 101 8.88 -4.02 0.92
C LEU A 101 8.94 -5.55 1.13
N GLU A 102 9.11 -6.34 0.07
CA GLU A 102 9.32 -7.79 0.19
C GLU A 102 10.67 -8.13 0.86
N LYS A 103 11.77 -7.43 0.51
CA LYS A 103 13.07 -7.58 1.22
C LYS A 103 12.92 -7.27 2.72
N ILE A 104 12.30 -6.14 3.06
CA ILE A 104 12.04 -5.73 4.45
C ILE A 104 11.23 -6.81 5.17
N TRP A 105 10.12 -7.26 4.57
CA TRP A 105 9.24 -8.26 5.19
C TRP A 105 9.95 -9.58 5.46
N ARG A 106 10.77 -10.05 4.51
CA ARG A 106 11.57 -11.28 4.66
C ARG A 106 12.57 -11.22 5.81
N SER A 107 13.11 -10.06 6.15
CA SER A 107 14.08 -9.92 7.25
C SER A 107 13.49 -10.08 8.66
N PHE A 108 12.16 -10.01 8.81
CA PHE A 108 11.50 -10.21 10.11
C PHE A 108 11.20 -11.69 10.44
N SER A 109 11.14 -11.99 11.74
CA SER A 109 10.79 -13.32 12.24
C SER A 109 9.40 -13.77 11.77
N GLU A 110 9.20 -15.08 11.68
CA GLU A 110 7.91 -15.64 11.27
C GLU A 110 6.78 -15.21 12.22
N GLU A 111 7.06 -15.07 13.52
CA GLU A 111 6.09 -14.56 14.50
C GLU A 111 5.57 -13.17 14.13
N LYS A 112 6.47 -12.22 13.82
CA LYS A 112 6.07 -10.86 13.41
C LYS A 112 5.29 -10.87 12.10
N ARG A 113 5.67 -11.73 11.14
CA ARG A 113 4.95 -11.99 9.89
C ARG A 113 3.61 -12.73 10.07
N ARG A 114 3.45 -13.51 11.14
CA ARG A 114 2.18 -14.16 11.53
C ARG A 114 1.21 -13.14 12.13
N ARG A 115 1.67 -12.28 13.05
CA ARG A 115 0.85 -11.23 13.68
C ARG A 115 0.48 -10.09 12.74
N SER A 116 1.30 -9.81 11.73
CA SER A 116 1.12 -8.68 10.81
C SER A 116 0.78 -9.11 9.38
N THR A 117 0.31 -8.20 8.54
CA THR A 117 0.30 -8.35 7.07
C THR A 117 0.43 -6.98 6.39
N TYR A 118 0.67 -6.95 5.08
CA TYR A 118 0.67 -5.72 4.29
C TYR A 118 -0.19 -5.86 3.03
N PHE A 119 -0.64 -4.72 2.49
CA PHE A 119 -1.24 -4.63 1.16
C PHE A 119 -0.20 -4.19 0.13
N ASP A 120 -0.38 -4.65 -1.10
CA ASP A 120 0.30 -4.08 -2.26
C ASP A 120 -0.09 -2.59 -2.43
N SER A 121 0.89 -1.76 -2.80
CA SER A 121 0.73 -0.29 -2.86
C SER A 121 -0.34 0.19 -3.85
N LEU A 122 -0.68 -0.63 -4.85
CA LEU A 122 -1.69 -0.33 -5.85
C LEU A 122 -3.10 -0.64 -5.35
N TRP A 123 -3.29 -1.40 -4.26
CA TRP A 123 -4.64 -1.80 -3.82
C TRP A 123 -5.52 -0.58 -3.46
N PHE A 124 -4.99 0.41 -2.76
CA PHE A 124 -5.79 1.60 -2.42
C PHE A 124 -6.13 2.44 -3.67
N SER A 125 -5.17 2.64 -4.58
CA SER A 125 -5.39 3.42 -5.82
C SER A 125 -6.30 2.69 -6.82
N LEU A 126 -6.25 1.35 -6.86
CA LEU A 126 -7.20 0.52 -7.60
C LEU A 126 -8.59 0.50 -6.96
N TYR A 127 -8.70 0.49 -5.63
CA TYR A 127 -9.99 0.55 -4.92
C TYR A 127 -10.77 1.85 -5.24
N ARG A 128 -10.07 2.99 -5.34
CA ARG A 128 -10.66 4.27 -5.76
C ARG A 128 -11.29 4.25 -7.17
N ARG A 129 -10.94 3.26 -8.00
CA ARG A 129 -11.52 3.06 -9.34
C ARG A 129 -12.72 2.13 -9.25
N ALA A 130 -13.91 2.64 -9.55
CA ALA A 130 -15.17 1.89 -9.44
C ALA A 130 -15.15 0.53 -10.19
N SER A 131 -14.47 0.44 -11.35
CA SER A 131 -14.33 -0.80 -12.13
C SER A 131 -13.38 -1.85 -11.50
N CYS A 132 -12.63 -1.49 -10.47
CA CYS A 132 -11.66 -2.36 -9.80
C CYS A 132 -11.98 -2.59 -8.31
N LYS A 133 -12.83 -1.77 -7.70
CA LYS A 133 -13.26 -1.84 -6.29
C LYS A 133 -13.53 -3.27 -5.82
N GLU A 134 -14.49 -3.98 -6.44
CA GLU A 134 -14.92 -5.31 -5.97
C GLU A 134 -13.80 -6.37 -6.13
N LYS A 135 -12.93 -6.20 -7.13
CA LYS A 135 -11.74 -7.05 -7.34
C LYS A 135 -10.74 -6.87 -6.18
N VAL A 136 -10.51 -5.62 -5.75
CA VAL A 136 -9.65 -5.31 -4.59
C VAL A 136 -10.26 -5.79 -3.28
N LEU A 137 -11.57 -5.59 -3.05
CA LEU A 137 -12.25 -6.10 -1.85
C LEU A 137 -12.18 -7.64 -1.78
N THR A 138 -12.28 -8.32 -2.91
CA THR A 138 -12.06 -9.78 -3.02
C THR A 138 -10.63 -10.18 -2.65
N TRP A 139 -9.61 -9.40 -3.03
CA TRP A 139 -8.22 -9.64 -2.61
C TRP A 139 -8.03 -9.41 -1.11
N ILE A 140 -8.61 -8.34 -0.55
CA ILE A 140 -8.52 -8.03 0.88
C ILE A 140 -9.21 -9.11 1.73
N LYS A 141 -10.36 -9.65 1.29
CA LYS A 141 -11.04 -10.77 1.96
C LYS A 141 -10.13 -12.01 2.05
N LYS A 142 -9.34 -12.28 1.01
CA LYS A 142 -8.34 -13.37 0.95
C LYS A 142 -7.06 -13.10 1.75
N ALA A 143 -6.80 -11.85 2.13
CA ALA A 143 -5.62 -11.49 2.94
C ALA A 143 -5.80 -11.75 4.45
N HIS A 144 -6.96 -12.25 4.89
CA HIS A 144 -7.28 -12.63 6.27
C HIS A 144 -6.97 -11.55 7.34
N ILE A 145 -7.12 -10.27 6.99
CA ILE A 145 -6.68 -9.13 7.82
C ILE A 145 -7.22 -9.11 9.25
N PHE A 146 -8.39 -9.70 9.50
CA PHE A 146 -9.02 -9.67 10.82
C PHE A 146 -8.41 -10.65 11.83
N SER A 147 -7.49 -11.53 11.43
CA SER A 147 -6.65 -12.32 12.34
C SER A 147 -5.27 -11.69 12.60
N LYS A 148 -5.05 -10.45 12.14
CA LYS A 148 -3.80 -9.71 12.28
C LYS A 148 -3.94 -8.60 13.32
N ALA A 149 -2.90 -8.44 14.14
CA ALA A 149 -2.75 -7.29 15.03
C ALA A 149 -2.45 -6.02 14.21
N TYR A 150 -1.66 -6.14 13.14
CA TYR A 150 -1.25 -5.01 12.30
C TYR A 150 -1.43 -5.28 10.80
N VAL A 151 -2.00 -4.29 10.10
CA VAL A 151 -2.16 -4.31 8.63
C VAL A 151 -1.55 -3.04 8.07
N PHE A 152 -0.43 -3.16 7.34
CA PHE A 152 0.22 -2.03 6.67
C PHE A 152 -0.43 -1.79 5.32
N VAL A 153 -0.88 -0.56 5.08
CA VAL A 153 -1.55 -0.13 3.85
C VAL A 153 -0.80 1.07 3.29
N PRO A 154 0.16 0.84 2.37
CA PRO A 154 0.77 1.94 1.61
C PRO A 154 -0.30 2.62 0.76
N ILE A 155 -0.39 3.94 0.84
CA ILE A 155 -1.35 4.76 0.09
C ILE A 155 -0.58 5.66 -0.87
N VAL A 156 -0.75 5.41 -2.18
CA VAL A 156 -0.33 6.31 -3.25
C VAL A 156 -1.51 7.17 -3.69
N CYS A 157 -1.47 8.47 -3.44
CA CYS A 157 -2.53 9.42 -3.82
C CYS A 157 -1.93 10.75 -4.29
N TRP A 158 -2.38 11.24 -5.45
CA TRP A 158 -1.92 12.51 -6.05
C TRP A 158 -0.39 12.62 -6.22
N GLY A 159 0.30 11.50 -6.44
CA GLY A 159 1.77 11.46 -6.52
C GLY A 159 2.47 11.56 -5.16
N HIS A 160 1.76 11.36 -4.05
CA HIS A 160 2.32 11.29 -2.70
C HIS A 160 2.16 9.90 -2.09
N TRP A 161 3.17 9.48 -1.32
CA TRP A 161 3.20 8.23 -0.57
C TRP A 161 2.92 8.51 0.91
N SER A 162 1.96 7.80 1.49
CA SER A 162 1.66 7.82 2.93
C SER A 162 1.38 6.41 3.44
N LEU A 163 1.42 6.20 4.76
CA LEU A 163 1.21 4.88 5.36
C LEU A 163 0.01 4.89 6.30
N LEU A 164 -1.02 4.12 5.95
CA LEU A 164 -2.11 3.77 6.85
C LEU A 164 -1.78 2.43 7.53
N ILE A 165 -1.96 2.35 8.84
CA ILE A 165 -1.80 1.11 9.62
C ILE A 165 -3.11 0.84 10.36
N PHE A 166 -3.74 -0.31 10.10
CA PHE A 166 -4.83 -0.79 10.95
C PHE A 166 -4.24 -1.54 12.14
N CYS A 167 -4.64 -1.18 13.35
CA CYS A 167 -4.27 -1.85 14.60
C CYS A 167 -5.49 -2.57 15.18
N HIS A 168 -5.32 -3.83 15.61
CA HIS A 168 -6.33 -4.67 16.27
C HIS A 168 -7.67 -4.74 15.52
N PHE A 169 -7.61 -4.72 14.18
CA PHE A 169 -8.75 -4.41 13.31
C PHE A 169 -9.88 -5.45 13.31
N GLY A 170 -9.59 -6.69 13.72
CA GLY A 170 -10.58 -7.76 13.85
C GLY A 170 -11.34 -7.82 15.17
N GLU A 171 -10.80 -7.22 16.23
CA GLU A 171 -11.29 -7.37 17.61
C GLU A 171 -12.57 -6.57 17.85
N SER A 172 -13.47 -7.05 18.72
CA SER A 172 -14.79 -6.43 18.92
C SER A 172 -14.69 -5.05 19.59
N ALA A 173 -15.72 -4.22 19.46
CA ALA A 173 -15.76 -2.90 20.13
C ALA A 173 -16.11 -2.99 21.64
N GLN A 174 -15.89 -4.16 22.27
CA GLN A 174 -16.32 -4.51 23.63
C GLN A 174 -15.16 -5.03 24.51
N THR A 175 -13.97 -5.23 23.93
CA THR A 175 -12.77 -5.66 24.67
C THR A 175 -12.07 -4.47 25.31
N ASN A 176 -12.37 -4.18 26.58
CA ASN A 176 -11.80 -3.04 27.32
C ASN A 176 -10.26 -2.99 27.37
N THR A 177 -9.56 -4.10 27.11
CA THR A 177 -8.10 -4.18 27.07
C THR A 177 -7.48 -3.71 25.75
N ARG A 178 -8.24 -3.74 24.64
CA ARG A 178 -7.71 -3.50 23.28
C ARG A 178 -8.62 -2.61 22.46
N SER A 179 -8.08 -1.49 22.02
CA SER A 179 -8.81 -0.53 21.18
C SER A 179 -8.34 -0.59 19.74
N ARG A 180 -9.19 -1.13 18.85
CA ARG A 180 -9.01 -1.01 17.41
C ARG A 180 -8.78 0.45 17.00
N CYS A 181 -7.78 0.73 16.18
CA CYS A 181 -7.52 2.08 15.69
C CYS A 181 -6.86 2.08 14.31
N MET A 182 -6.72 3.28 13.75
CA MET A 182 -6.02 3.54 12.50
C MET A 182 -4.93 4.57 12.75
N LEU A 183 -3.73 4.32 12.24
CA LEU A 183 -2.62 5.26 12.27
C LEU A 183 -2.36 5.73 10.84
N LEU A 184 -2.27 7.04 10.61
CA LEU A 184 -1.92 7.60 9.30
C LEU A 184 -0.63 8.42 9.43
N LEU A 185 0.46 7.83 8.95
CA LEU A 185 1.81 8.40 8.98
C LEU A 185 2.07 9.10 7.64
N ASP A 186 2.53 10.35 7.72
CA ASP A 186 2.79 11.20 6.56
C ASP A 186 4.07 12.01 6.80
N SER A 187 5.04 11.87 5.90
CA SER A 187 6.33 12.57 5.94
C SER A 187 6.27 13.99 5.36
N LEU A 188 5.14 14.41 4.79
CA LEU A 188 4.94 15.71 4.15
C LEU A 188 3.84 16.52 4.85
N ALA A 189 4.21 17.33 5.84
CA ALA A 189 3.29 18.12 6.66
C ALA A 189 2.25 18.96 5.86
N MET A 190 2.62 19.43 4.66
CA MET A 190 1.75 20.23 3.80
C MET A 190 0.70 19.42 3.02
N ALA A 191 0.80 18.08 2.98
CA ALA A 191 -0.18 17.23 2.28
C ALA A 191 -1.60 17.32 2.88
N ASN A 192 -1.69 17.69 4.16
CA ASN A 192 -2.89 17.64 4.99
C ASN A 192 -3.55 16.23 4.97
N PRO A 193 -2.94 15.23 5.65
CA PRO A 193 -3.38 13.83 5.61
C PRO A 193 -4.85 13.61 6.00
N ARG A 194 -5.47 14.54 6.76
CA ARG A 194 -6.91 14.48 7.08
C ARG A 194 -7.81 14.55 5.83
N ARG A 195 -7.32 15.05 4.70
CA ARG A 195 -8.03 15.02 3.40
C ARG A 195 -8.35 13.60 2.93
N LEU A 196 -7.54 12.61 3.33
CA LEU A 196 -7.80 11.19 3.03
C LEU A 196 -8.81 10.54 3.99
N GLU A 197 -9.12 11.15 5.13
CA GLU A 197 -9.99 10.52 6.15
C GLU A 197 -11.37 10.08 5.59
N PRO A 198 -12.11 10.89 4.81
CA PRO A 198 -13.39 10.45 4.24
C PRO A 198 -13.26 9.23 3.32
N GLU A 199 -12.17 9.11 2.56
CA GLU A 199 -11.89 7.97 1.68
C GLU A 199 -11.45 6.73 2.47
N ILE A 200 -10.59 6.90 3.49
CA ILE A 200 -10.18 5.84 4.41
C ILE A 200 -11.39 5.27 5.17
N ARG A 201 -12.28 6.14 5.66
CA ARG A 201 -13.53 5.74 6.35
C ARG A 201 -14.46 4.94 5.42
N ARG A 202 -14.48 5.26 4.12
CA ARG A 202 -15.24 4.51 3.11
C ARG A 202 -14.59 3.16 2.80
N PHE A 203 -13.28 3.14 2.55
CA PHE A 203 -12.49 1.92 2.33
C PHE A 203 -12.67 0.92 3.48
N VAL A 204 -12.56 1.39 4.72
CA VAL A 204 -12.78 0.58 5.94
C VAL A 204 -14.19 0.02 6.02
N LEU A 205 -15.23 0.81 5.74
CA LEU A 205 -16.62 0.33 5.73
C LEU A 205 -16.84 -0.74 4.67
N ASP A 206 -16.38 -0.48 3.44
CA ASP A 206 -16.52 -1.41 2.32
C ASP A 206 -15.75 -2.73 2.58
N ILE A 207 -14.61 -2.68 3.28
CA ILE A 207 -13.84 -3.86 3.73
C ILE A 207 -14.62 -4.69 4.76
N TYR A 208 -15.24 -4.07 5.77
CA TYR A 208 -16.06 -4.82 6.73
C TYR A 208 -17.29 -5.44 6.05
N GLN A 209 -17.94 -4.70 5.14
CA GLN A 209 -19.08 -5.19 4.36
C GLN A 209 -18.71 -6.37 3.45
N ALA A 210 -17.63 -6.27 2.70
CA ALA A 210 -17.15 -7.35 1.83
C ALA A 210 -16.72 -8.60 2.62
N ALA A 211 -16.41 -8.46 3.91
CA ALA A 211 -16.09 -9.54 4.83
C ALA A 211 -17.28 -10.07 5.63
N ASP A 212 -18.52 -9.68 5.28
CA ASP A 212 -19.78 -10.10 5.92
C ASP A 212 -19.84 -9.76 7.43
N ARG A 213 -19.12 -8.73 7.87
CA ARG A 213 -18.96 -8.36 9.28
C ARG A 213 -19.99 -7.33 9.76
N PRO A 214 -20.37 -7.35 11.06
CA PRO A 214 -21.43 -6.49 11.62
C PRO A 214 -21.03 -5.02 11.85
N GLU A 215 -19.83 -4.59 11.49
CA GLU A 215 -19.35 -3.21 11.63
C GLU A 215 -20.10 -2.19 10.76
N THR A 216 -21.18 -1.64 11.32
CA THR A 216 -21.93 -0.55 10.68
C THR A 216 -21.11 0.74 10.50
N LYS A 217 -21.55 1.62 9.61
CA LYS A 217 -21.02 2.99 9.42
C LYS A 217 -20.84 3.76 10.73
N LYS A 218 -21.72 3.57 11.73
CA LYS A 218 -21.68 4.21 13.06
C LYS A 218 -20.55 3.67 13.95
N ILE A 219 -20.13 2.42 13.75
CA ILE A 219 -18.94 1.84 14.39
C ILE A 219 -17.69 2.33 13.66
N VAL A 220 -17.68 2.26 12.32
CA VAL A 220 -16.55 2.73 11.49
C VAL A 220 -16.21 4.20 11.70
N SER A 221 -17.21 5.08 11.94
CA SER A 221 -16.98 6.49 12.28
C SER A 221 -16.41 6.73 13.68
N ARG A 222 -16.44 5.73 14.57
CA ARG A 222 -15.94 5.80 15.96
C ARG A 222 -14.53 5.24 16.15
N ILE A 223 -14.01 4.47 15.19
CA ILE A 223 -12.63 3.97 15.22
C ILE A 223 -11.68 5.19 15.24
N PRO A 224 -10.74 5.33 16.18
CA PRO A 224 -9.82 6.48 16.18
C PRO A 224 -8.92 6.48 14.94
N LEU A 225 -8.75 7.65 14.32
CA LEU A 225 -7.72 7.90 13.31
C LEU A 225 -6.68 8.83 13.93
N LEU A 226 -5.52 8.27 14.27
CA LEU A 226 -4.40 8.98 14.87
C LEU A 226 -3.42 9.38 13.78
N ILE A 227 -2.94 10.63 13.84
CA ILE A 227 -1.97 11.17 12.88
C ILE A 227 -0.73 11.58 13.69
N PRO A 228 0.24 10.67 13.90
CA PRO A 228 1.47 10.98 14.62
C PRO A 228 2.31 12.04 13.89
N LYS A 229 3.00 12.88 14.66
CA LYS A 229 4.00 13.83 14.15
C LYS A 229 5.33 13.11 13.95
N VAL A 230 5.44 12.33 12.89
CA VAL A 230 6.66 11.58 12.49
C VAL A 230 7.76 12.50 11.93
N PRO A 231 9.02 12.04 11.79
CA PRO A 231 10.05 12.79 11.07
C PRO A 231 9.60 13.11 9.64
N GLN A 232 10.09 14.22 9.08
CA GLN A 232 9.62 14.78 7.82
C GLN A 232 10.71 14.71 6.74
N GLN A 233 10.28 14.60 5.48
CA GLN A 233 11.15 14.51 4.31
C GLN A 233 11.90 15.81 4.01
N ARG A 234 13.09 15.69 3.40
CA ARG A 234 13.95 16.78 2.93
C ARG A 234 13.45 17.35 1.61
N ASP A 235 12.93 16.51 0.72
CA ASP A 235 12.46 16.87 -0.63
C ASP A 235 11.08 16.30 -0.98
N GLY A 236 10.62 16.45 -2.24
CA GLY A 236 9.32 15.95 -2.72
C GLY A 236 9.28 14.47 -3.16
N ASN A 237 10.41 13.76 -3.13
CA ASN A 237 10.61 12.43 -3.70
C ASN A 237 10.74 11.34 -2.63
N GLU A 238 11.37 11.64 -1.48
CA GLU A 238 11.65 10.67 -0.42
C GLU A 238 10.42 10.00 0.21
N CYS A 239 9.19 10.46 -0.03
CA CYS A 239 8.00 9.96 0.65
C CYS A 239 7.81 8.44 0.60
N GLY A 240 8.19 7.78 -0.52
CA GLY A 240 8.17 6.31 -0.61
C GLY A 240 9.19 5.64 0.32
N ASN A 241 10.39 6.22 0.44
CA ASN A 241 11.47 5.77 1.32
C ASN A 241 11.07 5.92 2.80
N PHE A 242 10.42 7.03 3.15
CA PHE A 242 9.84 7.23 4.49
C PHE A 242 8.78 6.17 4.80
N VAL A 243 7.88 5.83 3.86
CA VAL A 243 6.89 4.75 4.07
C VAL A 243 7.56 3.39 4.31
N LEU A 244 8.59 3.03 3.53
CA LEU A 244 9.35 1.79 3.76
C LEU A 244 10.00 1.78 5.16
N TYR A 245 10.60 2.90 5.57
CA TYR A 245 11.27 2.98 6.86
C TYR A 245 10.30 3.03 8.05
N PHE A 246 9.13 3.67 7.89
CA PHE A 246 8.03 3.60 8.85
C PHE A 246 7.56 2.15 9.05
N ILE A 247 7.39 1.36 7.98
CA ILE A 247 7.02 -0.07 8.09
C ILE A 247 8.12 -0.85 8.83
N LYS A 248 9.40 -0.69 8.45
CA LYS A 248 10.53 -1.35 9.12
C LYS A 248 10.60 -1.00 10.61
N LEU A 249 10.52 0.28 10.97
CA LEU A 249 10.63 0.72 12.36
C LEU A 249 9.42 0.30 13.18
N PHE A 250 8.21 0.38 12.62
CA PHE A 250 7.01 -0.13 13.29
C PHE A 250 7.16 -1.64 13.53
N LEU A 251 7.49 -2.45 12.52
CA LEU A 251 7.73 -3.90 12.70
C LEU A 251 8.85 -4.21 13.69
N SER A 252 9.84 -3.33 13.84
CA SER A 252 10.92 -3.48 14.82
C SER A 252 10.40 -3.39 16.26
N VAL A 253 9.57 -2.38 16.58
CA VAL A 253 9.12 -2.07 17.95
C VAL A 253 7.61 -2.25 18.21
N ALA A 254 6.86 -2.84 17.26
CA ALA A 254 5.42 -3.06 17.35
C ALA A 254 5.10 -3.78 18.68
N PRO A 255 4.30 -3.16 19.57
CA PRO A 255 3.95 -3.78 20.83
C PRO A 255 3.11 -5.03 20.58
N ASP A 256 3.09 -5.94 21.55
CA ASP A 256 2.15 -7.06 21.53
C ASP A 256 0.70 -6.59 21.58
N ASP A 257 0.50 -5.47 22.26
CA ASP A 257 -0.78 -4.81 22.50
C ASP A 257 -0.64 -3.30 22.28
N PHE A 258 -1.20 -2.77 21.18
CA PHE A 258 -1.17 -1.34 20.92
C PHE A 258 -2.24 -0.62 21.76
N SER A 259 -1.81 -0.02 22.86
CA SER A 259 -2.63 0.96 23.59
C SER A 259 -2.49 2.36 22.98
N MET A 260 -3.59 3.12 23.01
CA MET A 260 -3.63 4.56 22.75
C MET A 260 -3.37 5.39 24.01
N GLU A 261 -3.34 4.76 25.19
CA GLU A 261 -2.92 5.39 26.44
C GLU A 261 -1.41 5.69 26.40
N GLY A 262 -1.00 6.87 26.85
CA GLY A 262 0.40 7.33 26.73
C GLY A 262 0.91 7.53 25.29
N TYR A 263 0.04 7.41 24.28
CA TYR A 263 0.43 7.54 22.88
C TYR A 263 0.69 9.02 22.49
N PRO A 264 1.73 9.34 21.69
CA PRO A 264 2.73 8.44 21.10
C PRO A 264 3.97 8.20 21.99
N TYR A 265 4.21 6.93 22.36
CA TYR A 265 5.50 6.50 22.93
C TYR A 265 6.56 6.24 21.84
N PHE A 266 6.12 5.85 20.63
CA PHE A 266 6.90 5.78 19.38
C PHE A 266 6.16 6.49 18.23
N MET A 267 6.79 6.68 17.06
CA MET A 267 6.30 7.56 15.98
C MET A 267 6.24 9.05 16.38
N LYS A 268 7.24 9.51 17.15
CA LYS A 268 7.45 10.92 17.51
C LYS A 268 8.24 11.67 16.42
N LYS A 269 8.46 12.99 16.57
CA LYS A 269 9.16 13.84 15.58
C LYS A 269 10.64 13.46 15.43
N ASP A 270 11.17 12.88 16.49
CA ASP A 270 12.54 12.41 16.75
C ASP A 270 12.68 10.89 16.62
N TRP A 271 11.71 10.18 16.00
CA TRP A 271 11.70 8.72 15.91
C TRP A 271 12.92 8.12 15.16
N PHE A 272 13.56 8.91 14.29
CA PHE A 272 14.84 8.60 13.65
C PHE A 272 15.49 9.88 13.09
N THR A 273 16.81 9.84 12.86
CA THR A 273 17.56 10.85 12.09
C THR A 273 17.57 10.50 10.61
N HIS A 274 17.78 11.49 9.73
CA HIS A 274 17.93 11.26 8.29
C HIS A 274 19.13 10.35 7.96
N GLU A 275 20.26 10.50 8.65
CA GLU A 275 21.40 9.54 8.60
C GLU A 275 20.99 8.08 8.92
N GLY A 276 19.95 7.89 9.73
CA GLY A 276 19.39 6.57 10.05
C GLY A 276 18.47 6.03 8.96
N LEU A 277 17.85 6.91 8.16
CA LEU A 277 17.13 6.56 6.95
C LEU A 277 18.12 6.23 5.81
N ASP A 278 19.14 7.05 5.60
CA ASP A 278 20.09 6.89 4.49
C ASP A 278 20.84 5.55 4.57
N ARG A 279 21.44 5.23 5.73
CA ARG A 279 22.06 3.92 6.00
C ARG A 279 21.10 2.72 5.88
N PHE A 280 19.80 2.94 6.11
CA PHE A 280 18.79 1.90 5.89
C PHE A 280 18.56 1.66 4.39
N LEU A 281 18.49 2.72 3.59
CA LEU A 281 18.31 2.63 2.14
C LEU A 281 19.55 2.01 1.47
N GLU A 282 20.76 2.43 1.85
CA GLU A 282 22.02 1.80 1.44
C GLU A 282 22.02 0.27 1.71
N GLY A 283 21.46 -0.15 2.84
CA GLY A 283 21.26 -1.55 3.18
C GLY A 283 20.24 -2.28 2.30
N LEU A 284 19.16 -1.61 1.86
CA LEU A 284 18.18 -2.19 0.92
C LEU A 284 18.79 -2.39 -0.48
N ASP A 285 19.61 -1.43 -0.90
CA ASP A 285 20.34 -1.42 -2.17
C ASP A 285 21.43 -2.52 -2.16
N SER A 286 22.13 -2.70 -1.04
CA SER A 286 23.17 -3.72 -0.85
C SER A 286 22.64 -5.17 -0.71
N MET A 287 21.35 -5.38 -0.45
CA MET A 287 20.72 -6.71 -0.45
C MET A 287 20.29 -7.15 -1.87
N GLY A 288 21.19 -7.03 -2.85
CA GLY A 288 20.98 -7.31 -4.28
C GLY A 288 21.43 -8.70 -4.71
#